data_AF-A0A948VTJ4-F1
#
_entry.id   AF-A0A948VTJ4-F1
#
_cell.length_a   1.000
_cell.length_b   1.000
_cell.length_c   1.000
_cell.angle_alpha   90.00
_cell.angle_beta   90.00
_cell.angle_gamma   90.00
#
_symmetry.space_group_name_H-M   'P 1'
#
loop_
_entity.id
_entity.type
_entity.pdbx_description
1 polymer ?
#
loop_
_entity_poly.entity_id
_entity_poly.type
_entity_poly.pdbx_seq_one_letter_code
_entity_poly.pdbx_strand_id
1 'polypeptide(L)'
;MANYATHIAVGTVVSGALATLTVGADILAPESIMAVTLAGVAGSVLPDVDLRDSRASAILFSGIGVFASFCVLFLNADKYSLVELWILWLGSLVLVRYGLSSFFYYISVHRGVWHSLLAGLFWAGLTAILFHYVLRLHEGVAWLGGGFMFIGYLTHLILDEIYSVDFMGNRLKASFGTALKVYDSRYPAKSAALAIVTAALLFAGPTPAPFIEAISSPSLWSGLNQRLLPSDNRWFGLTVPRQAVAEPTTVTSSPITTGSLPDRSGSHDGSGSDGTRHDGARHDGAREGETSLPHQELVPPEPAAAGGAAAR
;
A
#
# COMPACT_ATOMS: atom_id res chain seq x y z
N MET A 1 -14.52 -4.72 -16.93
CA MET A 1 -14.24 -5.31 -15.62
C MET A 1 -12.94 -6.03 -15.75
N ALA A 2 -12.03 -5.85 -14.79
CA ALA A 2 -10.80 -6.63 -14.79
C ALA A 2 -11.13 -8.08 -14.41
N ASN A 3 -10.15 -8.98 -14.47
CA ASN A 3 -10.37 -10.31 -13.91
C ASN A 3 -10.17 -10.28 -12.38
N TYR A 4 -10.79 -11.22 -11.68
CA TYR A 4 -10.71 -11.32 -10.22
C TYR A 4 -9.28 -11.35 -9.65
N ALA A 5 -8.34 -11.99 -10.36
CA ALA A 5 -6.94 -12.04 -9.95
C ALA A 5 -6.27 -10.64 -10.05
N THR A 6 -6.63 -9.82 -11.05
CA THR A 6 -6.19 -8.42 -11.14
C THR A 6 -6.71 -7.60 -9.96
N HIS A 7 -7.98 -7.77 -9.57
CA HIS A 7 -8.55 -7.05 -8.43
C HIS A 7 -7.89 -7.41 -7.09
N ILE A 8 -7.57 -8.69 -6.86
CA ILE A 8 -6.77 -9.12 -5.70
C ILE A 8 -5.34 -8.59 -5.77
N ALA A 9 -4.66 -8.77 -6.92
CA ALA A 9 -3.25 -8.40 -7.06
C ALA A 9 -3.03 -6.90 -6.87
N VAL A 10 -3.78 -6.06 -7.59
CA VAL A 10 -3.68 -4.60 -7.48
C VAL A 10 -4.18 -4.14 -6.11
N GLY A 11 -5.26 -4.73 -5.57
CA GLY A 11 -5.72 -4.42 -4.21
C GLY A 11 -4.69 -4.75 -3.13
N THR A 12 -3.92 -5.84 -3.30
CA THR A 12 -2.82 -6.22 -2.41
C THR A 12 -1.65 -5.23 -2.52
N VAL A 13 -1.28 -4.81 -3.73
CA VAL A 13 -0.25 -3.80 -3.94
C VAL A 13 -0.67 -2.46 -3.33
N VAL A 14 -1.89 -1.98 -3.57
CA VAL A 14 -2.40 -0.72 -3.03
C VAL A 14 -2.50 -0.77 -1.50
N SER A 15 -3.05 -1.86 -0.94
CA SER A 15 -3.18 -2.02 0.52
C SER A 15 -1.81 -2.14 1.21
N GLY A 16 -0.86 -2.86 0.60
CA GLY A 16 0.51 -3.00 1.11
C GLY A 16 1.32 -1.70 1.00
N ALA A 17 1.12 -0.91 -0.05
CA ALA A 17 1.71 0.42 -0.16
C ALA A 17 1.14 1.37 0.90
N LEU A 18 -0.18 1.36 1.12
CA LEU A 18 -0.84 2.15 2.15
C LEU A 18 -0.41 1.72 3.56
N ALA A 19 -0.25 0.42 3.81
CA ALA A 19 0.31 -0.11 5.05
C ALA A 19 1.73 0.41 5.30
N THR A 20 2.60 0.34 4.29
CA THR A 20 3.97 0.87 4.37
C THR A 20 3.98 2.38 4.66
N LEU A 21 3.07 3.16 4.05
CA LEU A 21 2.94 4.60 4.31
C LEU A 21 2.47 4.90 5.75
N THR A 22 1.49 4.15 6.27
CA THR A 22 0.99 4.36 7.64
C THR A 22 1.98 3.95 8.73
N VAL A 23 2.79 2.92 8.49
CA VAL A 23 3.95 2.57 9.33
C VAL A 23 5.04 3.63 9.22
N GLY A 24 5.36 4.10 7.99
CA GLY A 24 6.32 5.17 7.77
C GLY A 24 5.94 6.47 8.49
N ALA A 25 4.65 6.78 8.55
CA ALA A 25 4.09 7.93 9.26
C ALA A 25 3.87 7.73 10.77
N ASP A 26 4.25 6.58 11.34
CA ASP A 26 4.11 6.24 12.77
C ASP A 26 2.65 6.24 13.29
N ILE A 27 1.68 6.08 12.39
CA ILE A 27 0.23 6.09 12.70
C ILE A 27 -0.22 4.74 13.27
N LEU A 28 0.45 3.66 12.89
CA LEU A 28 -0.04 2.29 13.00
C LEU A 28 0.94 1.38 13.72
N ALA A 29 0.52 0.88 14.88
CA ALA A 29 1.28 -0.09 15.65
C ALA A 29 1.40 -1.44 14.90
N PRO A 30 2.55 -2.15 14.97
CA PRO A 30 2.83 -3.33 14.14
C PRO A 30 1.79 -4.44 14.20
N GLU A 31 1.15 -4.61 15.35
CA GLU A 31 0.16 -5.64 15.66
C GLU A 31 -1.11 -5.48 14.81
N SER A 32 -1.43 -4.25 14.41
CA SER A 32 -2.65 -3.92 13.67
C SER A 32 -2.46 -3.88 12.15
N ILE A 33 -1.22 -3.89 11.65
CA ILE A 33 -0.89 -3.82 10.21
C ILE A 33 -1.62 -4.91 9.42
N MET A 34 -1.55 -6.16 9.89
CA MET A 34 -2.13 -7.29 9.16
C MET A 34 -3.66 -7.17 9.06
N ALA A 35 -4.33 -6.72 10.13
CA ALA A 35 -5.79 -6.55 10.13
C ALA A 35 -6.24 -5.46 9.14
N VAL A 36 -5.65 -4.26 9.18
CA VAL A 36 -6.03 -3.18 8.24
C VAL A 36 -5.65 -3.50 6.79
N THR A 37 -4.50 -4.16 6.57
CA THR A 37 -4.07 -4.56 5.22
C THR A 37 -5.03 -5.59 4.61
N LEU A 38 -5.44 -6.60 5.39
CA LEU A 38 -6.43 -7.59 4.96
C LEU A 38 -7.82 -6.96 4.73
N ALA A 39 -8.21 -5.94 5.50
CA ALA A 39 -9.43 -5.19 5.22
C ALA A 39 -9.38 -4.47 3.86
N GLY A 40 -8.24 -3.87 3.50
CA GLY A 40 -8.04 -3.27 2.17
C GLY A 40 -8.10 -4.29 1.03
N VAL A 41 -7.45 -5.45 1.21
CA VAL A 41 -7.51 -6.55 0.23
C VAL A 41 -8.93 -7.12 0.10
N ALA A 42 -9.67 -7.29 1.19
CA ALA A 42 -11.07 -7.68 1.13
C ALA A 42 -11.92 -6.62 0.39
N GLY A 43 -11.66 -5.34 0.67
CA GLY A 43 -12.28 -4.20 0.00
C GLY A 43 -12.18 -4.28 -1.53
N SER A 44 -11.00 -4.61 -2.07
CA SER A 44 -10.79 -4.68 -3.53
C SER A 44 -11.53 -5.80 -4.25
N VAL A 45 -12.28 -6.62 -3.52
CA VAL A 45 -12.99 -7.80 -4.04
C VAL A 45 -14.48 -7.76 -3.72
N LEU A 46 -14.89 -7.03 -2.68
CA LEU A 46 -16.29 -6.96 -2.22
C LEU A 46 -17.34 -6.55 -3.27
N PRO A 47 -17.10 -5.62 -4.23
CA PRO A 47 -18.14 -5.25 -5.19
C PRO A 47 -18.58 -6.43 -6.09
N ASP A 48 -17.64 -7.31 -6.44
CA ASP A 48 -17.85 -8.50 -7.28
C ASP A 48 -18.51 -9.67 -6.53
N VAL A 49 -18.70 -9.56 -5.21
CA VAL A 49 -19.29 -10.65 -4.41
C VAL A 49 -20.76 -10.91 -4.75
N ASP A 50 -21.42 -9.99 -5.48
CA ASP A 50 -22.79 -10.13 -6.00
C ASP A 50 -22.95 -11.16 -7.14
N LEU A 51 -21.83 -11.67 -7.70
CA LEU A 51 -21.81 -12.74 -8.70
C LEU A 51 -22.06 -14.12 -8.06
N ARG A 52 -23.35 -14.50 -8.03
CA ARG A 52 -23.89 -15.77 -7.48
C ARG A 52 -23.09 -17.03 -7.80
N ASP A 53 -22.66 -17.21 -9.05
CA ASP A 53 -22.02 -18.46 -9.54
C ASP A 53 -20.50 -18.32 -9.75
N SER A 54 -19.86 -17.35 -9.10
CA SER A 54 -18.42 -17.17 -9.21
C SER A 54 -17.63 -17.95 -8.14
N ARG A 55 -16.57 -18.67 -8.56
CA ARG A 55 -15.58 -19.26 -7.62
C ARG A 55 -15.01 -18.20 -6.67
N ALA A 56 -14.86 -16.99 -7.18
CA ALA A 56 -14.52 -15.75 -6.47
C ALA A 56 -15.41 -15.49 -5.24
N SER A 57 -16.71 -15.28 -5.45
CA SER A 57 -17.69 -15.01 -4.37
C SER A 57 -17.74 -16.17 -3.37
N ALA A 58 -17.69 -17.40 -3.86
CA ALA A 58 -17.63 -18.59 -3.00
C ALA A 58 -16.39 -18.61 -2.08
N ILE A 59 -15.20 -18.28 -2.59
CA ILE A 59 -13.96 -18.17 -1.79
C ILE A 59 -14.09 -17.04 -0.76
N LEU A 60 -14.66 -15.89 -1.14
CA LEU A 60 -14.81 -14.73 -0.26
C LEU A 60 -15.76 -15.05 0.92
N PHE A 61 -16.94 -15.61 0.66
CA PHE A 61 -17.84 -16.09 1.71
C PHE A 61 -17.25 -17.24 2.54
N SER A 62 -16.35 -18.06 1.96
CA SER A 62 -15.59 -19.05 2.73
C SER A 62 -14.67 -18.39 3.74
N GLY A 63 -13.90 -17.38 3.31
CA GLY A 63 -12.96 -16.64 4.16
C GLY A 63 -13.67 -15.88 5.28
N ILE A 64 -14.74 -15.14 4.96
CA ILE A 64 -15.59 -14.46 5.95
C ILE A 64 -16.19 -15.48 6.93
N GLY A 65 -16.66 -16.62 6.44
CA GLY A 65 -17.18 -17.70 7.28
C GLY A 65 -16.16 -18.22 8.28
N VAL A 66 -14.96 -18.57 7.82
CA VAL A 66 -13.87 -19.06 8.69
C VAL A 66 -13.48 -17.99 9.73
N PHE A 67 -13.29 -16.74 9.31
CA PHE A 67 -12.95 -15.64 10.21
C PHE A 67 -14.03 -15.40 11.27
N ALA A 68 -15.30 -15.27 10.86
CA ALA A 68 -16.43 -15.08 11.75
C ALA A 68 -16.57 -16.25 12.74
N SER A 69 -16.31 -17.49 12.31
CA SER A 69 -16.32 -18.66 13.18
C SER A 69 -15.23 -18.64 14.24
N PHE A 70 -14.01 -18.20 13.89
CA PHE A 70 -12.97 -17.99 14.90
C PHE A 70 -13.34 -16.86 15.86
N CYS A 71 -13.94 -15.76 15.41
CA CYS A 71 -14.48 -14.74 16.32
C CYS A 71 -15.53 -15.32 17.28
N VAL A 72 -16.49 -16.11 16.77
CA VAL A 72 -17.51 -16.78 17.61
C VAL A 72 -16.87 -17.74 18.62
N LEU A 73 -15.86 -18.51 18.22
CA LEU A 73 -15.12 -19.41 19.11
C LEU A 73 -14.41 -18.62 20.22
N PHE A 74 -13.59 -17.63 19.87
CA PHE A 74 -12.79 -16.89 20.85
C PHE A 74 -13.63 -16.01 21.79
N LEU A 75 -14.74 -15.42 21.34
CA LEU A 75 -15.66 -14.66 22.20
C LEU A 75 -16.39 -15.51 23.26
N ASN A 76 -16.30 -16.83 23.14
CA ASN A 76 -16.99 -17.80 23.96
C ASN A 76 -16.04 -18.84 24.62
N ALA A 77 -14.74 -18.75 24.37
CA ALA A 77 -13.74 -19.74 24.76
C ALA A 77 -13.74 -20.05 26.27
N ASP A 78 -13.89 -19.03 27.12
CA ASP A 78 -13.88 -19.17 28.58
C ASP A 78 -15.23 -19.62 29.18
N LYS A 79 -16.27 -19.82 28.36
CA LYS A 79 -17.66 -20.02 28.81
C LYS A 79 -18.19 -21.43 28.58
N TYR A 80 -17.64 -22.16 27.62
CA TYR A 80 -18.17 -23.46 27.18
C TYR A 80 -17.07 -24.52 27.06
N SER A 81 -17.47 -25.78 27.06
CA SER A 81 -16.56 -26.91 26.81
C SER A 81 -16.02 -26.91 25.37
N LEU A 82 -14.91 -27.63 25.15
CA LEU A 82 -14.34 -27.79 23.81
C LEU A 82 -15.36 -28.30 22.79
N VAL A 83 -16.21 -29.27 23.14
CA VAL A 83 -17.21 -29.83 22.19
C VAL A 83 -18.22 -28.76 21.78
N GLU A 84 -18.71 -27.96 22.72
CA GLU A 84 -19.62 -26.84 22.44
C GLU A 84 -18.95 -25.76 21.58
N LEU A 85 -17.68 -25.44 21.84
CA LEU A 85 -16.91 -24.48 21.01
C LEU A 85 -16.73 -24.98 19.57
N TRP A 86 -16.48 -26.28 19.37
CA TRP A 86 -16.41 -26.87 18.03
C TRP A 86 -17.77 -26.85 17.33
N ILE A 87 -18.87 -27.10 18.03
CA ILE A 87 -20.23 -26.99 17.50
C ILE A 87 -20.54 -25.53 17.11
N LEU A 88 -20.18 -24.54 17.95
CA LEU A 88 -20.35 -23.12 17.65
C LEU A 88 -19.51 -22.69 16.44
N TRP A 89 -18.26 -23.15 16.32
CA TRP A 89 -17.36 -22.85 15.22
C TRP A 89 -17.83 -23.47 13.89
N LEU A 90 -18.16 -24.77 13.87
CA LEU A 90 -18.73 -25.43 12.68
C LEU A 90 -20.12 -24.86 12.31
N GLY A 91 -20.97 -24.61 13.30
CA GLY A 91 -22.31 -24.07 13.11
C GLY A 91 -22.30 -22.67 12.52
N SER A 92 -21.46 -21.77 13.06
CA SER A 92 -21.26 -20.43 12.49
C SER A 92 -20.65 -20.48 11.09
N LEU A 93 -19.74 -21.43 10.82
CA LEU A 93 -19.11 -21.57 9.50
C LEU A 93 -20.16 -21.92 8.45
N VAL A 94 -21.01 -22.92 8.73
CA VAL A 94 -22.12 -23.32 7.88
C VAL A 94 -23.13 -22.18 7.72
N LEU A 95 -23.50 -21.51 8.82
CA LEU A 95 -24.47 -20.41 8.82
C LEU A 95 -23.99 -19.22 7.97
N VAL A 96 -22.72 -18.83 8.05
CA VAL A 96 -22.18 -17.73 7.24
C VAL A 96 -21.94 -18.18 5.80
N ARG A 97 -21.31 -19.35 5.59
CA ARG A 97 -20.98 -19.86 4.25
C ARG A 97 -22.20 -20.08 3.37
N TYR A 98 -23.31 -20.57 3.94
CA TYR A 98 -24.51 -20.93 3.19
C TYR A 98 -25.73 -20.05 3.50
N GLY A 99 -25.95 -19.69 4.76
CA GLY A 99 -27.08 -18.84 5.16
C GLY A 99 -26.88 -17.38 4.75
N LEU A 100 -25.78 -16.75 5.20
CA LEU A 100 -25.50 -15.34 4.87
C LEU A 100 -25.27 -15.15 3.37
N SER A 101 -24.57 -16.06 2.70
CA SER A 101 -24.39 -15.99 1.23
C SER A 101 -25.72 -16.10 0.49
N SER A 102 -26.58 -17.07 0.83
CA SER A 102 -27.91 -17.21 0.20
C SER A 102 -28.80 -15.98 0.42
N PHE A 103 -28.78 -15.42 1.63
CA PHE A 103 -29.49 -14.18 1.93
C PHE A 103 -28.93 -12.99 1.14
N PHE A 104 -27.60 -12.85 1.09
CA PHE A 104 -26.94 -11.80 0.31
C PHE A 104 -27.31 -11.92 -1.17
N TYR A 105 -27.22 -13.11 -1.74
CA TYR A 105 -27.61 -13.39 -3.12
C TYR A 105 -29.08 -13.06 -3.41
N TYR A 106 -29.98 -13.32 -2.46
CA TYR A 106 -31.40 -12.96 -2.58
C TYR A 106 -31.63 -11.45 -2.70
N ILE A 107 -30.92 -10.63 -1.91
CA ILE A 107 -31.05 -9.16 -1.96
C ILE A 107 -30.22 -8.50 -3.07
N SER A 108 -29.08 -9.08 -3.42
CA SER A 108 -28.12 -8.55 -4.39
C SER A 108 -28.65 -8.66 -5.82
N VAL A 109 -28.51 -7.58 -6.59
CA VAL A 109 -28.67 -7.57 -8.05
C VAL A 109 -27.28 -7.31 -8.61
N HIS A 110 -26.84 -8.13 -9.58
CA HIS A 110 -25.51 -7.98 -10.17
C HIS A 110 -25.30 -6.58 -10.77
N ARG A 111 -24.21 -5.91 -10.40
CA ARG A 111 -23.93 -4.48 -10.70
C ARG A 111 -25.02 -3.50 -10.21
N GLY A 112 -25.77 -3.90 -9.19
CA GLY A 112 -26.79 -3.08 -8.54
C GLY A 112 -26.17 -2.08 -7.56
N VAL A 113 -26.79 -1.93 -6.38
CA VAL A 113 -26.34 -0.98 -5.35
C VAL A 113 -24.96 -1.35 -4.78
N TRP A 114 -24.58 -2.64 -4.78
CA TRP A 114 -23.28 -3.15 -4.30
C TRP A 114 -22.06 -2.77 -5.16
N HIS A 115 -22.27 -2.08 -6.28
CA HIS A 115 -21.19 -1.52 -7.11
C HIS A 115 -21.30 0.01 -7.12
N SER A 116 -21.39 0.63 -5.93
CA SER A 116 -21.52 2.09 -5.75
C SER A 116 -20.62 2.59 -4.61
N LEU A 117 -20.30 3.89 -4.61
CA LEU A 117 -19.54 4.52 -3.53
C LEU A 117 -20.26 4.45 -2.17
N LEU A 118 -21.60 4.53 -2.16
CA LEU A 118 -22.41 4.35 -0.95
C LEU A 118 -22.22 2.96 -0.32
N ALA A 119 -22.16 1.91 -1.14
CA ALA A 119 -21.84 0.57 -0.66
C ALA A 119 -20.38 0.46 -0.17
N GLY A 120 -19.44 1.19 -0.76
CA GLY A 120 -18.07 1.31 -0.21
C GLY A 120 -18.08 1.94 1.19
N LEU A 121 -18.83 3.02 1.39
CA LEU A 121 -18.95 3.70 2.68
C LEU A 121 -19.66 2.83 3.74
N PHE A 122 -20.66 2.04 3.33
CA PHE A 122 -21.27 1.00 4.18
C PHE A 122 -20.22 0.00 4.68
N TRP A 123 -19.41 -0.57 3.78
CA TRP A 123 -18.37 -1.53 4.16
C TRP A 123 -17.27 -0.92 5.03
N ALA A 124 -16.91 0.35 4.78
CA ALA A 124 -15.97 1.11 5.61
C ALA A 124 -16.47 1.28 7.06
N GLY A 125 -17.71 1.76 7.23
CA GLY A 125 -18.33 1.93 8.55
C GLY A 125 -18.55 0.61 9.29
N LEU A 126 -19.00 -0.43 8.57
CA LEU A 126 -19.13 -1.78 9.14
C LEU A 126 -17.78 -2.35 9.59
N THR A 127 -16.72 -2.11 8.82
CA THR A 127 -15.35 -2.53 9.20
C THR A 127 -14.87 -1.81 10.45
N ALA A 128 -15.10 -0.49 10.57
CA ALA A 128 -14.76 0.26 11.78
C ALA A 128 -15.52 -0.25 13.03
N ILE A 129 -16.81 -0.56 12.90
CA ILE A 129 -17.61 -1.18 13.97
C ILE A 129 -17.03 -2.54 14.37
N LEU A 130 -16.74 -3.43 13.40
CA LEU A 130 -16.17 -4.74 13.69
C LEU A 130 -14.79 -4.65 14.34
N PHE A 131 -13.93 -3.76 13.85
CA PHE A 131 -12.58 -3.58 14.37
C PHE A 131 -12.58 -3.04 15.80
N HIS A 132 -13.50 -2.11 16.12
CA HIS A 132 -13.62 -1.58 17.46
C HIS A 132 -14.29 -2.55 18.44
N TYR A 133 -15.48 -3.08 18.11
CA TYR A 133 -16.26 -3.87 19.07
C TYR A 133 -15.87 -5.36 19.12
N VAL A 134 -15.48 -5.97 17.99
CA VAL A 134 -15.09 -7.39 17.92
C VAL A 134 -13.59 -7.57 18.15
N LEU A 135 -12.74 -6.81 17.45
CA LEU A 135 -11.28 -6.90 17.59
C LEU A 135 -10.70 -6.01 18.70
N ARG A 136 -11.53 -5.21 19.39
CA ARG A 136 -11.13 -4.33 20.51
C ARG A 136 -10.02 -3.35 20.17
N LEU A 137 -9.91 -2.95 18.90
CA LEU A 137 -8.94 -1.97 18.43
C LEU A 137 -9.36 -0.54 18.84
N HIS A 138 -8.35 0.30 19.04
CA HIS A 138 -8.54 1.73 19.31
C HIS A 138 -9.31 2.40 18.16
N GLU A 139 -10.16 3.39 18.49
CA GLU A 139 -11.10 4.05 17.57
C GLU A 139 -10.41 4.56 16.29
N GLY A 140 -9.24 5.20 16.42
CA GLY A 140 -8.45 5.67 15.28
C GLY A 140 -7.99 4.55 14.34
N VAL A 141 -7.57 3.40 14.89
CA VAL A 141 -7.13 2.21 14.12
C VAL A 141 -8.32 1.49 13.47
N ALA A 142 -9.46 1.46 14.14
CA ALA A 142 -10.70 0.91 13.61
C ALA A 142 -11.18 1.71 12.38
N TRP A 143 -11.18 3.04 12.46
CA TRP A 143 -11.47 3.91 11.31
C TRP A 143 -10.40 3.84 10.22
N LEU A 144 -9.11 3.65 10.57
CA LEU A 144 -8.07 3.37 9.59
C LEU A 144 -8.34 2.07 8.81
N GLY A 145 -8.76 1.00 9.49
CA GLY A 145 -9.22 -0.24 8.84
C GLY A 145 -10.42 -0.02 7.91
N GLY A 146 -11.38 0.81 8.33
CA GLY A 146 -12.48 1.27 7.46
C GLY A 146 -12.00 2.07 6.24
N GLY A 147 -10.97 2.91 6.40
CA GLY A 147 -10.33 3.66 5.31
C GLY A 147 -9.61 2.74 4.32
N PHE A 148 -8.86 1.74 4.81
CA PHE A 148 -8.25 0.71 3.96
C PHE A 148 -9.31 -0.05 3.17
N MET A 149 -10.38 -0.52 3.84
CA MET A 149 -11.53 -1.17 3.21
C MET A 149 -12.11 -0.30 2.09
N PHE A 150 -12.33 1.00 2.35
CA PHE A 150 -12.84 1.94 1.35
C PHE A 150 -11.89 2.14 0.17
N ILE A 151 -10.58 2.29 0.41
CA ILE A 151 -9.58 2.49 -0.65
C ILE A 151 -9.41 1.24 -1.51
N GLY A 152 -9.45 0.05 -0.91
CA GLY A 152 -9.49 -1.22 -1.64
C GLY A 152 -10.73 -1.29 -2.54
N TYR A 153 -11.90 -1.03 -1.97
CA TYR A 153 -13.17 -1.00 -2.69
C TYR A 153 -13.19 0.04 -3.83
N LEU A 154 -12.63 1.23 -3.60
CA LEU A 154 -12.47 2.26 -4.62
C LEU A 154 -11.50 1.81 -5.73
N THR A 155 -10.42 1.13 -5.38
CA THR A 155 -9.47 0.53 -6.34
C THR A 155 -10.18 -0.47 -7.25
N HIS A 156 -11.12 -1.25 -6.72
CA HIS A 156 -11.95 -2.14 -7.54
C HIS A 156 -12.80 -1.36 -8.55
N LEU A 157 -13.57 -0.35 -8.11
CA LEU A 157 -14.41 0.46 -9.02
C LEU A 157 -13.57 1.16 -10.11
N ILE A 158 -12.39 1.68 -9.75
CA ILE A 158 -11.47 2.34 -10.67
C ILE A 158 -10.90 1.34 -11.69
N LEU A 159 -10.49 0.16 -11.27
CA LEU A 159 -10.04 -0.90 -12.19
C LEU A 159 -11.14 -1.30 -13.16
N ASP A 160 -12.37 -1.43 -12.68
CA ASP A 160 -13.50 -1.80 -13.51
C ASP A 160 -13.85 -0.76 -14.57
N GLU A 161 -13.66 0.52 -14.23
CA GLU A 161 -13.79 1.65 -15.15
C GLU A 161 -12.64 1.70 -16.17
N ILE A 162 -11.38 1.56 -15.72
CA ILE A 162 -10.20 1.54 -16.61
C ILE A 162 -10.29 0.37 -17.60
N TYR A 163 -10.62 -0.83 -17.14
CA TYR A 163 -10.85 -2.02 -17.98
C TYR A 163 -12.22 -2.00 -18.69
N SER A 164 -13.01 -0.91 -18.57
CA SER A 164 -14.18 -0.66 -19.43
C SER A 164 -13.76 0.03 -20.74
N VAL A 165 -12.71 0.87 -20.67
CA VAL A 165 -12.12 1.62 -21.78
C VAL A 165 -11.21 0.72 -22.61
N ASP A 166 -11.49 0.63 -23.91
CA ASP A 166 -10.70 -0.17 -24.84
C ASP A 166 -9.53 0.64 -25.40
N PHE A 167 -8.38 0.54 -24.75
CA PHE A 167 -7.14 1.22 -25.15
C PHE A 167 -6.57 0.75 -26.50
N MET A 168 -7.05 -0.36 -27.06
CA MET A 168 -6.60 -0.90 -28.35
C MET A 168 -7.46 -0.45 -29.54
N GLY A 169 -8.52 0.35 -29.33
CA GLY A 169 -9.55 0.54 -30.36
C GLY A 169 -10.45 1.78 -30.26
N ASN A 170 -9.99 2.89 -29.71
CA ASN A 170 -10.55 4.25 -29.89
C ASN A 170 -12.09 4.41 -29.74
N ARG A 171 -12.72 3.64 -28.84
CA ARG A 171 -14.13 3.82 -28.44
C ARG A 171 -14.26 3.89 -26.93
N LEU A 172 -14.46 5.11 -26.42
CA LEU A 172 -15.11 5.33 -25.13
C LEU A 172 -16.47 4.62 -25.15
N LYS A 173 -16.65 3.62 -24.29
CA LYS A 173 -17.98 3.04 -24.08
C LYS A 173 -18.84 4.09 -23.38
N ALA A 174 -20.11 4.18 -23.78
CA ALA A 174 -21.10 5.07 -23.16
C ALA A 174 -21.36 4.78 -21.66
N SER A 175 -20.73 3.74 -21.09
CA SER A 175 -20.71 3.40 -19.67
C SER A 175 -19.61 4.12 -18.87
N PHE A 176 -18.74 4.93 -19.49
CA PHE A 176 -17.66 5.60 -18.76
C PHE A 176 -18.21 6.52 -17.65
N GLY A 177 -17.81 6.25 -16.41
CA GLY A 177 -18.30 6.93 -15.21
C GLY A 177 -19.48 6.24 -14.52
N THR A 178 -19.93 5.07 -14.99
CA THR A 178 -21.01 4.31 -14.33
C THR A 178 -20.53 3.42 -13.18
N ALA A 179 -19.24 3.09 -13.10
CA ALA A 179 -18.69 2.32 -11.98
C ALA A 179 -18.57 3.17 -10.69
N LEU A 180 -18.19 4.44 -10.83
CA LEU A 180 -18.08 5.40 -9.72
C LEU A 180 -19.42 6.08 -9.34
N LYS A 181 -20.55 5.41 -9.60
CA LYS A 181 -21.87 5.94 -9.20
C LYS A 181 -21.96 6.10 -7.68
N VAL A 182 -22.47 7.23 -7.22
CA VAL A 182 -22.69 7.47 -5.78
C VAL A 182 -23.74 6.51 -5.23
N TYR A 183 -24.83 6.31 -5.97
CA TYR A 183 -25.93 5.38 -5.66
C TYR A 183 -26.50 4.79 -6.97
N ASP A 184 -27.34 3.76 -6.90
CA ASP A 184 -28.00 3.20 -8.09
C ASP A 184 -29.42 3.77 -8.28
N SER A 185 -29.58 4.63 -9.28
CA SER A 185 -30.87 5.26 -9.63
C SER A 185 -31.89 4.30 -10.24
N ARG A 186 -31.50 3.09 -10.67
CA ARG A 186 -32.44 2.07 -11.19
C ARG A 186 -33.18 1.34 -10.06
N TYR A 187 -32.62 1.36 -8.85
CA TYR A 187 -33.19 0.74 -7.66
C TYR A 187 -33.23 1.75 -6.49
N PRO A 188 -33.95 2.87 -6.62
CA PRO A 188 -33.89 3.97 -5.65
C PRO A 188 -34.30 3.54 -4.24
N ALA A 189 -35.28 2.64 -4.09
CA ALA A 189 -35.66 2.09 -2.80
C ALA A 189 -34.55 1.27 -2.12
N LYS A 190 -33.78 0.47 -2.89
CA LYS A 190 -32.63 -0.28 -2.35
C LYS A 190 -31.46 0.66 -2.00
N SER A 191 -31.22 1.67 -2.85
CA SER A 191 -30.22 2.72 -2.59
C SER A 191 -30.55 3.54 -1.34
N ALA A 192 -31.83 3.92 -1.14
CA ALA A 192 -32.29 4.64 0.04
C ALA A 192 -32.20 3.77 1.31
N ALA A 193 -32.60 2.50 1.24
CA ALA A 193 -32.44 1.56 2.35
C ALA A 193 -30.97 1.41 2.75
N LEU A 194 -30.05 1.27 1.78
CA LEU A 194 -28.62 1.23 2.06
C LEU A 194 -28.12 2.55 2.67
N ALA A 195 -28.60 3.71 2.20
CA ALA A 195 -28.23 5.01 2.74
C ALA A 195 -28.64 5.16 4.21
N ILE A 196 -29.87 4.74 4.56
CA ILE A 196 -30.39 4.75 5.93
C ILE A 196 -29.56 3.82 6.82
N VAL A 197 -29.26 2.59 6.37
CA VAL A 197 -28.43 1.65 7.13
C VAL A 197 -27.00 2.16 7.28
N THR A 198 -26.42 2.75 6.24
CA THR A 198 -25.08 3.36 6.30
C THR A 198 -25.06 4.51 7.31
N ALA A 199 -26.04 5.41 7.28
CA ALA A 199 -26.15 6.50 8.26
C ALA A 199 -26.31 5.97 9.70
N ALA A 200 -27.12 4.93 9.90
CA ALA A 200 -27.29 4.29 11.21
C ALA A 200 -25.99 3.62 11.70
N LEU A 201 -25.22 2.98 10.82
CA LEU A 201 -23.90 2.42 11.17
C LEU A 201 -22.90 3.53 11.50
N LEU A 202 -22.81 4.59 10.69
CA LEU A 202 -21.89 5.71 10.97
C LEU A 202 -22.26 6.43 12.29
N PHE A 203 -23.53 6.45 12.67
CA PHE A 203 -24.00 6.99 13.96
C PHE A 203 -23.74 6.06 15.15
N ALA A 204 -23.85 4.74 14.97
CA ALA A 204 -23.58 3.74 16.00
C ALA A 204 -22.08 3.35 16.12
N GLY A 205 -21.25 3.82 15.18
CA GLY A 205 -19.83 3.56 15.13
C GLY A 205 -19.01 4.28 16.21
N PRO A 206 -17.75 3.88 16.41
CA PRO A 206 -16.82 4.62 17.27
C PRO A 206 -16.60 6.05 16.76
N THR A 207 -16.10 6.95 17.60
CA THR A 207 -15.93 8.36 17.23
C THR A 207 -14.84 8.48 16.14
N PRO A 208 -15.08 9.17 15.02
CA PRO A 208 -14.06 9.35 13.98
C PRO A 208 -13.01 10.42 14.34
N ALA A 209 -13.20 11.17 15.43
CA ALA A 209 -12.33 12.29 15.81
C ALA A 209 -10.84 11.91 15.94
N PRO A 210 -10.43 10.81 16.61
CA PRO A 210 -9.01 10.46 16.72
C PRO A 210 -8.36 10.15 15.36
N PHE A 211 -9.13 9.58 14.42
CA PHE A 211 -8.68 9.31 13.06
C PHE A 211 -8.55 10.60 12.22
N ILE A 212 -9.54 11.50 12.32
CA ILE A 212 -9.53 12.79 11.64
C ILE A 212 -8.39 13.66 12.16
N GLU A 213 -8.18 13.71 13.49
CA GLU A 213 -7.09 14.44 14.14
C GLU A 213 -5.73 13.90 13.71
N ALA A 214 -5.53 12.57 13.73
CA ALA A 214 -4.30 11.95 13.25
C ALA A 214 -3.97 12.35 11.81
N ILE A 215 -4.92 12.16 10.87
CA ILE A 215 -4.72 12.49 9.44
C ILE A 215 -4.56 14.00 9.20
N SER A 216 -5.21 14.85 10.00
CA SER A 216 -5.13 16.30 9.86
C SER A 216 -3.89 16.90 10.54
N SER A 217 -3.12 16.11 11.30
CA SER A 217 -1.96 16.61 12.05
C SER A 217 -0.80 17.01 11.11
N PRO A 218 -0.25 18.24 11.23
CA PRO A 218 0.92 18.65 10.43
C PRO A 218 2.18 17.82 10.73
N SER A 219 2.27 17.25 11.93
CA SER A 219 3.35 16.35 12.37
C SER A 219 3.40 15.05 11.56
N LEU A 220 2.25 14.45 11.24
CA LEU A 220 2.16 13.28 10.36
C LEU A 220 2.76 13.60 8.98
N TRP A 221 2.30 14.69 8.35
CA TRP A 221 2.74 15.04 6.99
C TRP A 221 4.21 15.43 6.91
N SER A 222 4.73 16.13 7.93
CA SER A 222 6.15 16.47 8.01
C SER A 222 7.04 15.24 8.29
N GLY A 223 6.62 14.35 9.20
CA GLY A 223 7.32 13.09 9.48
C GLY A 223 7.32 12.14 8.27
N LEU A 224 6.19 12.02 7.58
CA LEU A 224 6.08 11.29 6.32
C LEU A 224 7.00 11.91 5.26
N ASN A 225 6.99 13.23 5.06
CA ASN A 225 7.87 13.90 4.10
C ASN A 225 9.37 13.69 4.40
N GLN A 226 9.76 13.62 5.67
CA GLN A 226 11.14 13.30 6.08
C GLN A 226 11.53 11.83 5.81
N ARG A 227 10.57 10.90 5.84
CA ARG A 227 10.79 9.46 5.64
C ARG A 227 10.50 8.97 4.21
N LEU A 228 9.85 9.78 3.36
CA LEU A 228 9.50 9.44 1.97
C LEU A 228 10.71 9.30 1.04
N LEU A 229 11.77 10.05 1.29
CA LEU A 229 13.00 10.03 0.49
C LEU A 229 14.22 9.81 1.39
N PRO A 230 15.27 9.11 0.92
CA PRO A 230 16.48 8.91 1.71
C PRO A 230 17.16 10.24 2.03
N SER A 231 17.34 10.51 3.33
CA SER A 231 18.17 11.60 3.81
C SER A 231 19.61 11.43 3.26
N ASP A 232 20.27 12.56 2.95
CA ASP A 232 21.66 12.62 2.48
C ASP A 232 22.00 11.87 1.18
N ASN A 233 21.01 11.60 0.31
CA ASN A 233 21.19 10.89 -0.96
C ASN A 233 21.77 9.46 -0.81
N ARG A 234 21.62 8.88 0.39
CA ARG A 234 22.10 7.53 0.75
C ARG A 234 21.00 6.48 0.55
N TRP A 235 20.93 5.90 -0.64
CA TRP A 235 19.99 4.83 -0.94
C TRP A 235 20.50 3.52 -0.33
N PHE A 236 19.75 2.93 0.61
CA PHE A 236 20.11 1.67 1.28
C PHE A 236 21.50 1.70 1.95
N GLY A 237 21.90 2.86 2.48
CA GLY A 237 23.24 3.08 3.05
C GLY A 237 24.36 3.33 2.03
N LEU A 238 24.09 3.11 0.73
CA LEU A 238 25.01 3.44 -0.36
C LEU A 238 24.85 4.91 -0.74
N THR A 239 25.92 5.69 -0.65
CA THR A 239 25.95 7.04 -1.25
C THR A 239 25.83 6.91 -2.77
N VAL A 240 24.70 7.31 -3.34
CA VAL A 240 24.60 7.43 -4.80
C VAL A 240 25.48 8.61 -5.20
N PRO A 241 26.57 8.42 -5.97
CA PRO A 241 27.33 9.53 -6.47
C PRO A 241 26.38 10.32 -7.35
N ARG A 242 26.14 11.59 -6.99
CA ARG A 242 25.48 12.52 -7.90
C ARG A 242 26.42 12.64 -9.08
N GLN A 243 26.15 11.89 -10.17
CA GLN A 243 26.77 12.17 -11.45
C GLN A 243 26.51 13.65 -11.69
N ALA A 244 27.58 14.45 -11.67
CA ALA A 244 27.46 15.84 -12.04
C ALA A 244 26.86 15.82 -13.44
N VAL A 245 25.64 16.36 -13.57
CA VAL A 245 25.16 16.82 -14.87
C VAL A 245 26.29 17.71 -15.35
N ALA A 246 26.99 17.28 -16.40
CA ALA A 246 28.22 17.93 -16.81
C ALA A 246 27.90 19.41 -17.00
N GLU A 247 28.46 20.26 -16.14
CA GLU A 247 28.42 21.69 -16.40
C GLU A 247 29.00 21.86 -17.80
N PRO A 248 28.27 22.52 -18.72
CA PRO A 248 28.76 22.66 -20.08
C PRO A 248 30.08 23.41 -19.98
N THR A 249 31.18 22.69 -20.22
CA THR A 249 32.53 23.23 -20.10
C THR A 249 32.55 24.53 -20.88
N THR A 250 32.73 25.66 -20.20
CA THR A 250 32.85 26.96 -20.84
C THR A 250 34.16 26.95 -21.60
N VAL A 251 34.13 26.41 -22.81
CA VAL A 251 35.22 26.44 -23.77
C VAL A 251 35.54 27.92 -23.96
N THR A 252 36.66 28.34 -23.37
CA THR A 252 37.15 29.71 -23.49
C THR A 252 37.42 29.95 -24.96
N SER A 253 36.51 30.69 -25.61
CA SER A 253 36.60 31.00 -27.02
C SER A 253 37.75 31.97 -27.27
N SER A 254 38.94 31.43 -27.55
CA SER A 254 39.95 32.20 -28.28
C SER A 254 39.33 32.65 -29.62
N PRO A 255 39.52 33.91 -30.03
CA PRO A 255 38.74 34.50 -31.11
C PRO A 255 39.00 33.82 -32.45
N ILE A 256 37.95 33.33 -33.09
CA ILE A 256 38.01 32.83 -34.47
C ILE A 256 38.16 34.04 -35.40
N THR A 257 39.36 34.22 -35.95
CA THR A 257 39.60 35.16 -37.05
C THR A 257 38.81 34.75 -38.28
N THR A 258 37.75 35.51 -38.60
CA THR A 258 37.00 35.37 -39.84
C THR A 258 37.83 35.92 -41.02
N GLY A 259 38.50 35.04 -41.75
CA GLY A 259 39.20 35.40 -42.98
C GLY A 259 38.23 35.64 -44.14
N SER A 260 38.07 36.90 -44.54
CA SER A 260 37.47 37.27 -45.82
C SER A 260 38.46 37.02 -46.97
N LEU A 261 37.96 36.45 -48.07
CA LEU A 261 38.68 36.31 -49.35
C LEU A 261 38.65 37.64 -50.13
N PRO A 262 39.47 37.83 -51.19
CA PRO A 262 40.82 38.34 -51.06
C PRO A 262 41.02 39.65 -51.84
N ASP A 263 42.12 40.37 -51.60
CA ASP A 263 42.60 41.38 -52.55
C ASP A 263 44.08 41.15 -52.89
N ARG A 264 44.48 41.49 -54.13
CA ARG A 264 45.74 41.03 -54.74
C ARG A 264 46.92 41.98 -54.49
N SER A 265 48.04 41.46 -54.00
CA SER A 265 49.40 41.79 -54.51
C SER A 265 50.55 41.05 -53.77
N GLY A 266 51.65 40.76 -54.48
CA GLY A 266 53.00 40.83 -53.88
C GLY A 266 53.72 39.56 -53.35
N SER A 267 54.26 38.75 -54.27
CA SER A 267 55.67 38.24 -54.30
C SER A 267 56.38 37.45 -53.16
N HIS A 268 57.09 36.40 -53.62
CA HIS A 268 58.36 35.78 -53.14
C HIS A 268 58.41 34.71 -52.01
N ASP A 269 58.72 33.48 -52.46
CA ASP A 269 59.77 32.52 -52.03
C ASP A 269 59.96 32.04 -50.57
N GLY A 270 60.26 30.73 -50.45
CA GLY A 270 61.43 30.32 -49.64
C GLY A 270 61.33 29.13 -48.67
N SER A 271 61.23 27.90 -49.19
CA SER A 271 61.96 26.68 -48.73
C SER A 271 62.48 26.51 -47.28
N GLY A 272 62.09 25.40 -46.63
CA GLY A 272 63.09 24.42 -46.10
C GLY A 272 63.04 23.97 -44.62
N SER A 273 63.07 22.63 -44.41
CA SER A 273 63.94 21.83 -43.48
C SER A 273 64.24 22.32 -42.02
N ASP A 274 64.41 21.51 -40.96
CA ASP A 274 64.45 20.05 -40.65
C ASP A 274 64.61 19.91 -39.09
N GLY A 275 64.63 18.70 -38.49
CA GLY A 275 65.44 18.46 -37.27
C GLY A 275 64.80 18.01 -35.92
N THR A 276 64.51 16.71 -35.78
CA THR A 276 64.96 15.77 -34.72
C THR A 276 65.01 16.03 -33.17
N ARG A 277 64.62 14.97 -32.40
CA ARG A 277 65.20 14.44 -31.11
C ARG A 277 64.90 15.21 -29.78
N HIS A 278 65.00 14.66 -28.54
CA HIS A 278 65.32 13.32 -27.97
C HIS A 278 64.72 13.14 -26.53
N ASP A 279 64.52 11.88 -26.11
CA ASP A 279 64.61 11.19 -24.79
C ASP A 279 64.40 11.90 -23.41
N GLY A 280 63.77 11.19 -22.46
CA GLY A 280 63.75 11.49 -21.01
C GLY A 280 63.12 10.35 -20.18
N ALA A 281 63.55 10.09 -18.92
CA ALA A 281 63.18 8.84 -18.22
C ALA A 281 63.35 8.77 -16.68
N ARG A 282 62.57 7.86 -16.06
CA ARG A 282 62.84 6.98 -14.87
C ARG A 282 62.70 7.45 -13.39
N HIS A 283 62.40 6.42 -12.57
CA HIS A 283 62.60 6.22 -11.10
C HIS A 283 61.70 6.99 -10.10
N ASP A 284 61.40 6.50 -8.88
CA ASP A 284 61.19 5.13 -8.31
C ASP A 284 60.71 5.25 -6.83
N GLY A 285 60.27 4.15 -6.19
CA GLY A 285 60.36 4.00 -4.72
C GLY A 285 59.06 3.96 -3.88
N ALA A 286 59.07 3.15 -2.81
CA ALA A 286 57.91 2.79 -1.95
C ALA A 286 58.19 2.96 -0.44
N ARG A 287 57.14 2.91 0.43
CA ARG A 287 57.23 2.39 1.82
C ARG A 287 55.89 2.16 2.55
N GLU A 288 55.97 1.44 3.67
CA GLU A 288 54.90 0.73 4.40
C GLU A 288 54.26 1.53 5.58
N GLY A 289 53.21 0.97 6.20
CA GLY A 289 52.69 1.41 7.51
C GLY A 289 51.41 0.69 7.98
N GLU A 290 51.53 -0.32 8.84
CA GLU A 290 50.41 -0.96 9.58
C GLU A 290 50.06 -0.21 10.88
N THR A 291 48.80 -0.27 11.34
CA THR A 291 48.45 -0.15 12.78
C THR A 291 47.05 -0.68 13.12
N SER A 292 47.03 -1.88 13.70
CA SER A 292 46.23 -2.37 14.85
C SER A 292 44.79 -1.89 15.14
N LEU A 293 43.87 -2.86 15.20
CA LEU A 293 42.56 -2.80 15.88
C LEU A 293 42.59 -3.61 17.20
N PRO A 294 41.81 -3.27 18.23
CA PRO A 294 41.53 -4.16 19.36
C PRO A 294 40.17 -4.88 19.23
N HIS A 295 40.18 -6.20 19.45
CA HIS A 295 38.96 -6.98 19.74
C HIS A 295 38.52 -6.75 21.19
N GLN A 296 37.20 -6.85 21.45
CA GLN A 296 36.66 -7.21 22.76
C GLN A 296 35.67 -8.37 22.62
N GLU A 297 35.65 -9.23 23.64
CA GLU A 297 35.19 -10.62 23.59
C GLU A 297 33.97 -10.84 24.49
N LEU A 298 33.11 -11.80 24.15
CA LEU A 298 31.93 -12.15 24.95
C LEU A 298 32.30 -13.05 26.14
N VAL A 299 31.81 -12.73 27.34
CA VAL A 299 31.65 -13.69 28.44
C VAL A 299 30.39 -13.39 29.27
N PRO A 300 29.48 -14.36 29.49
CA PRO A 300 28.40 -14.29 30.49
C PRO A 300 28.65 -15.23 31.70
N PRO A 301 28.14 -14.87 32.89
CA PRO A 301 27.86 -15.81 33.99
C PRO A 301 26.35 -15.83 34.32
N GLU A 302 25.63 -16.92 34.07
CA GLU A 302 25.35 -18.08 34.95
C GLU A 302 23.96 -17.99 35.65
N PRO A 303 23.20 -19.10 35.81
CA PRO A 303 21.82 -19.04 36.31
C PRO A 303 21.71 -19.33 37.81
N ALA A 304 20.89 -18.56 38.54
CA ALA A 304 20.55 -18.85 39.93
C ALA A 304 19.47 -19.95 40.03
N ALA A 305 19.76 -21.02 40.77
CA ALA A 305 18.87 -22.17 40.95
C ALA A 305 18.09 -22.14 42.28
N ALA A 306 16.83 -22.60 42.20
CA ALA A 306 16.05 -23.39 43.16
C ALA A 306 16.05 -23.10 44.68
N GLY A 307 14.84 -22.96 45.22
CA GLY A 307 14.48 -23.09 46.65
C GLY A 307 13.50 -22.00 47.09
N GLY A 308 12.40 -22.25 47.80
CA GLY A 308 11.82 -23.49 48.34
C GLY A 308 10.77 -23.14 49.42
N ALA A 309 9.90 -24.09 49.79
CA ALA A 309 8.77 -23.94 50.75
C ALA A 309 7.61 -23.01 50.27
N ALA A 310 6.32 -23.33 50.30
CA ALA A 310 5.44 -24.18 51.13
C ALA A 310 4.69 -23.43 52.26
N ALA A 311 3.42 -23.82 52.42
CA ALA A 311 2.49 -23.61 53.54
C ALA A 311 1.54 -22.39 53.53
N ARG A 312 0.24 -22.74 53.49
CA ARG A 312 -0.98 -22.02 53.90
C ARG A 312 -1.61 -21.02 52.92
#